data_AF-A0A0Q8PJ95-F1
#
_entry.id   AF-A0A0Q8PJ95-F1
#
_cell.length_a   1.000
_cell.length_b   1.000
_cell.length_c   1.000
_cell.angle_alpha   90.00
_cell.angle_beta   90.00
_cell.angle_gamma   90.00
#
_symmetry.space_group_name_H-M   'P 1'
#
loop_
_entity.id
_entity.type
_entity.pdbx_description
1 polymer ?
#
loop_
_entity_poly.entity_id
_entity_poly.type
_entity_poly.pdbx_seq_one_letter_code
_entity_poly.pdbx_strand_id
1 'polypeptide(L)'
;MSVDCEADIVEIIIKLAQAEGLTDAAALQIEQAVRTQYGGLRVRIPKKKKHLTPEQRQQVYRDGLSNKATTEITSKHGIDRATLYRIMKRGG
;
A
#
# COMPACT_ATOMS: atom_id res chain seq x y z
N MET A 1 1.67 -31.70 14.71
CA MET A 1 0.98 -31.20 13.51
C MET A 1 0.69 -29.72 13.76
N SER A 2 1.52 -28.83 13.22
CA SER A 2 1.30 -27.39 13.32
C SER A 2 0.14 -27.04 12.40
N VAL A 3 -1.02 -26.76 12.98
CA VAL A 3 -2.16 -26.22 12.23
C VAL A 3 -1.84 -24.74 11.99
N ASP A 4 -1.00 -24.47 11.00
CA ASP A 4 -0.91 -23.14 10.41
C ASP A 4 -2.26 -22.90 9.74
N CYS A 5 -3.22 -22.37 10.51
CA CYS A 5 -4.45 -21.82 9.96
C CYS A 5 -4.05 -20.59 9.15
N GLU A 6 -3.56 -20.78 7.92
CA GLU A 6 -3.39 -19.69 6.97
C GLU A 6 -4.73 -18.99 6.85
N ALA A 7 -4.78 -17.74 7.31
CA ALA A 7 -6.02 -16.98 7.32
C ALA A 7 -6.49 -16.78 5.88
N ASP A 8 -7.73 -17.18 5.58
CA ASP A 8 -8.31 -16.99 4.26
C ASP A 8 -8.56 -15.49 4.03
N ILE A 9 -7.80 -14.92 3.10
CA ILE A 9 -7.88 -13.50 2.76
C ILE A 9 -9.26 -13.11 2.22
N VAL A 10 -9.96 -14.02 1.54
CA VAL A 10 -11.30 -13.75 1.01
C VAL A 10 -12.28 -13.59 2.16
N GLU A 11 -12.24 -14.47 3.16
CA GLU A 11 -13.09 -14.35 4.35
C GLU A 11 -12.83 -13.05 5.11
N ILE A 12 -11.56 -12.65 5.25
CA ILE A 12 -11.20 -11.38 5.90
C ILE A 12 -11.80 -10.19 5.15
N ILE A 13 -11.68 -10.16 3.82
CA ILE A 13 -12.21 -9.08 2.99
C ILE A 13 -13.74 -9.02 3.09
N ILE A 14 -14.42 -10.18 3.04
CA ILE A 14 -15.88 -10.25 3.16
C ILE A 14 -16.35 -9.75 4.52
N LYS A 15 -15.71 -10.17 5.62
CA LYS A 15 -16.03 -9.68 6.98
C LYS A 15 -15.88 -8.17 7.10
N LEU A 16 -14.83 -7.61 6.52
CA LEU A 16 -14.63 -6.15 6.48
C LEU A 16 -15.72 -5.46 5.66
N ALA A 17 -16.12 -6.02 4.51
CA ALA A 17 -17.18 -5.46 3.70
C ALA A 17 -18.56 -5.54 4.38
N GLN A 18 -18.84 -6.61 5.12
CA GLN A 18 -20.06 -6.75 5.92
C GLN A 18 -20.12 -5.69 7.03
N ALA A 19 -18.98 -5.39 7.68
CA ALA A 19 -18.91 -4.29 8.67
C ALA A 19 -19.23 -2.92 8.05
N GLU A 20 -18.98 -2.73 6.76
CA GLU A 20 -19.31 -1.53 5.98
C GLU A 20 -20.72 -1.58 5.35
N GLY A 21 -21.53 -2.60 5.67
CA GLY A 21 -22.93 -2.69 5.26
C GLY A 21 -23.23 -3.63 4.08
N LEU A 22 -22.29 -4.49 3.69
CA LEU A 22 -22.56 -5.56 2.72
C LEU A 22 -23.54 -6.59 3.32
N THR A 23 -24.62 -6.91 2.59
CA THR A 23 -25.59 -7.92 3.04
C THR A 23 -25.04 -9.34 2.92
N ASP A 24 -25.52 -10.25 3.76
CA ASP A 24 -25.06 -11.65 3.77
C ASP A 24 -25.30 -12.38 2.43
N ALA A 25 -26.42 -12.10 1.78
CA ALA A 25 -26.72 -12.65 0.47
C ALA A 25 -25.73 -12.18 -0.60
N ALA A 26 -25.36 -10.89 -0.58
CA ALA A 26 -24.36 -10.34 -1.50
C ALA A 26 -22.95 -10.86 -1.16
N ALA A 27 -22.62 -11.00 0.12
CA ALA A 27 -21.36 -11.56 0.58
C ALA A 27 -21.13 -12.98 0.03
N LEU A 28 -22.14 -13.85 0.12
CA LEU A 28 -22.06 -15.22 -0.40
C LEU A 28 -21.85 -15.24 -1.93
N GLN A 29 -22.57 -14.39 -2.66
CA GLN A 29 -22.43 -14.28 -4.11
C GLN A 29 -21.03 -13.80 -4.52
N ILE A 30 -20.51 -12.78 -3.83
CA ILE A 30 -19.17 -12.23 -4.09
C ILE A 30 -18.11 -13.28 -3.75
N GLU A 31 -18.24 -13.99 -2.63
CA GLU A 31 -17.30 -15.04 -2.25
C GLU A 31 -17.24 -16.14 -3.32
N GLN A 32 -18.39 -16.67 -3.75
CA GLN A 32 -18.46 -17.68 -4.80
C GLN A 32 -17.84 -17.17 -6.11
N ALA A 33 -18.13 -15.94 -6.51
CA ALA A 33 -17.58 -15.35 -7.71
C ALA A 33 -16.04 -15.21 -7.63
N VAL A 34 -15.52 -14.75 -6.49
CA VAL A 34 -14.07 -14.60 -6.27
C VAL A 34 -13.37 -15.96 -6.28
N ARG A 35 -13.90 -16.96 -5.57
CA ARG A 35 -13.32 -18.31 -5.56
C ARG A 35 -13.37 -18.98 -6.93
N THR A 36 -14.44 -18.77 -7.69
CA THR A 36 -14.58 -19.32 -9.06
C THR A 36 -13.62 -18.65 -10.04
N GLN A 37 -13.48 -17.33 -9.98
CA GLN A 37 -12.67 -16.57 -10.95
C GLN A 37 -11.17 -16.60 -10.64
N TYR A 38 -10.81 -16.56 -9.35
CA TYR A 38 -9.42 -16.37 -8.91
C TYR A 38 -8.88 -17.53 -8.06
N GLY A 39 -9.68 -18.56 -7.78
CA GLY A 39 -9.26 -19.74 -7.02
C GLY A 39 -8.08 -20.45 -7.68
N GLY A 40 -7.08 -20.82 -6.88
CA GLY A 40 -5.86 -21.48 -7.36
C GLY A 40 -4.84 -20.56 -8.03
N LEU A 41 -5.17 -19.28 -8.29
CA LEU A 41 -4.21 -18.32 -8.83
C LEU A 41 -3.32 -17.75 -7.73
N ARG A 42 -2.03 -17.53 -8.05
CA ARG A 42 -1.10 -16.79 -7.20
C ARG A 42 -1.23 -15.29 -7.50
N VAL A 43 -2.18 -14.62 -6.86
CA VAL A 43 -2.43 -13.18 -7.04
C VAL A 43 -1.62 -12.36 -6.04
N ARG A 44 -0.95 -11.30 -6.52
CA ARG A 44 -0.23 -10.34 -5.67
C ARG A 44 -1.16 -9.18 -5.29
N ILE A 45 -1.33 -8.92 -3.99
CA ILE A 45 -1.95 -7.69 -3.49
C ILE A 45 -0.84 -6.65 -3.24
N PRO A 46 -0.71 -5.60 -4.07
CA PRO A 46 0.30 -4.58 -3.87
C PRO A 46 -0.02 -3.73 -2.63
N LYS A 47 0.98 -3.51 -1.78
CA LYS A 47 0.87 -2.51 -0.71
C LYS A 47 0.73 -1.13 -1.36
N LYS A 48 -0.42 -0.47 -1.22
CA LYS A 48 -0.66 0.91 -1.69
C LYS A 48 0.12 1.95 -0.86
N LYS A 49 1.33 1.65 -0.36
CA LYS A 49 2.20 2.72 0.14
C LYS A 49 2.52 3.60 -1.07
N LYS A 50 2.06 4.85 -1.04
CA LYS A 50 2.37 5.86 -2.06
C LYS A 50 3.89 5.95 -2.19
N HIS A 51 4.44 5.35 -3.22
CA HIS A 51 5.77 5.75 -3.69
C HIS A 51 5.63 7.16 -4.23
N LEU A 52 6.61 8.02 -3.93
CA LEU A 52 6.67 9.34 -4.56
C LEU A 52 6.69 9.16 -6.08
N THR A 53 5.82 9.89 -6.77
CA THR A 53 5.87 9.95 -8.23
C THR A 53 7.22 10.51 -8.68
N PRO A 54 7.65 10.28 -9.93
CA PRO A 54 8.89 10.87 -10.44
C PRO A 54 8.97 12.39 -10.24
N GLU A 55 7.85 13.09 -10.44
CA GLU A 55 7.74 14.54 -10.28
C GLU A 55 7.93 14.96 -8.81
N GLN A 56 7.30 14.23 -7.89
CA GLN A 56 7.45 14.47 -6.46
C GLN A 56 8.89 14.21 -6.01
N ARG A 57 9.56 13.19 -6.54
CA ARG A 57 10.97 12.93 -6.24
C ARG A 57 11.88 14.03 -6.76
N GLN A 58 11.65 14.53 -7.97
CA GLN A 58 12.40 15.69 -8.47
C GLN A 58 12.17 16.92 -7.59
N GLN A 59 10.96 17.14 -7.10
CA GLN A 59 10.68 18.27 -6.23
C GLN A 59 11.40 18.15 -4.87
N VAL A 60 11.40 16.95 -4.28
CA VAL A 60 12.19 16.63 -3.08
C VAL A 60 13.68 16.83 -3.33
N TYR A 61 14.20 16.39 -4.49
CA TYR A 61 15.60 16.56 -4.87
C TYR A 61 16.00 18.03 -5.00
N ARG A 62 15.17 18.84 -5.68
CA ARG A 62 15.39 20.29 -5.81
C ARG A 62 15.36 20.99 -4.46
N ASP A 63 14.39 20.66 -3.59
CA ASP A 63 14.36 21.19 -2.22
C ASP A 63 15.58 20.74 -1.41
N GLY A 64 16.08 19.52 -1.63
CA GLY A 64 17.30 18.99 -1.00
C GLY A 64 18.62 19.63 -1.45
N LEU A 65 18.64 20.27 -2.61
CA LEU A 65 19.78 21.09 -3.08
C LEU A 65 19.76 22.51 -2.51
N SER A 66 18.68 22.93 -1.84
CA SER A 66 18.56 24.23 -1.21
C SER A 66 19.25 24.28 0.17
N ASN A 67 19.43 25.49 0.72
CA ASN A 67 20.02 25.68 2.06
C ASN A 67 19.00 25.47 3.21
N LYS A 68 17.89 24.75 2.98
CA LYS A 68 16.87 24.47 3.98
C LYS A 68 17.31 23.37 4.94
N ALA A 69 16.82 23.41 6.17
CA ALA A 69 17.08 22.34 7.12
C ALA A 69 16.43 21.03 6.66
N THR A 70 17.12 19.91 6.90
CA THR A 70 16.63 18.56 6.54
C THR A 70 15.24 18.29 7.14
N THR A 71 15.00 18.74 8.37
CA THR A 71 13.73 18.58 9.10
C THR A 71 12.57 19.29 8.39
N GLU A 72 12.81 20.48 7.86
CA GLU A 72 11.81 21.25 7.10
C GLU A 72 11.44 20.53 5.80
N ILE A 73 12.43 19.99 5.08
CA ILE A 73 12.21 19.25 3.82
C ILE A 73 11.44 17.96 4.09
N THR A 74 11.83 17.20 5.12
CA THR A 74 11.15 15.95 5.48
C THR A 74 9.71 16.18 5.93
N SER A 75 9.46 17.25 6.68
CA SER A 75 8.12 17.62 7.15
C SER A 75 7.23 18.06 5.98
N LYS A 76 7.74 18.94 5.10
CA LYS A 76 7.02 19.44 3.91
C LYS A 76 6.56 18.32 2.98
N HIS A 77 7.39 17.31 2.76
CA HIS A 77 7.11 16.22 1.82
C HIS A 77 6.56 14.95 2.48
N GLY A 78 6.41 14.94 3.82
CA GLY A 78 5.92 13.77 4.55
C GLY A 78 6.80 12.53 4.40
N ILE A 79 8.12 12.72 4.32
CA ILE A 79 9.09 11.63 4.13
C ILE A 79 10.06 11.54 5.30
N ASP A 80 10.60 10.36 5.54
CA ASP A 80 11.69 10.20 6.50
C ASP A 80 13.03 10.71 5.92
N ARG A 81 13.99 10.99 6.83
CA ARG A 81 15.33 11.46 6.47
C ARG A 81 16.08 10.45 5.59
N ALA A 82 15.85 9.15 5.79
CA ALA A 82 16.50 8.10 4.99
C ALA A 82 16.02 8.12 3.52
N THR A 83 14.76 8.46 3.30
CA THR A 83 14.11 8.58 1.99
C THR A 83 14.62 9.81 1.27
N LEU A 84 14.76 10.94 1.98
CA LEU A 84 15.39 12.13 1.43
C LEU A 84 16.83 11.83 0.97
N TYR A 85 17.67 11.21 1.81
CA TYR A 85 19.04 10.86 1.41
C TYR A 85 19.10 9.87 0.24
N ARG A 86 18.18 8.90 0.19
CA ARG A 86 18.09 7.96 -0.93
C ARG A 86 17.76 8.68 -2.24
N ILE A 87 16.88 9.68 -2.22
CA ILE A 87 16.53 10.50 -3.37
C ILE A 87 17.73 11.36 -3.80
N MET A 88 18.38 12.02 -2.85
CA MET A 88 19.59 12.82 -3.10
C MET A 88 20.71 12.00 -3.76
N LYS A 89 20.96 10.79 -3.27
CA LYS A 89 21.99 9.90 -3.85
C LYS A 89 21.66 9.45 -5.29
N ARG A 90 20.38 9.40 -5.65
CA ARG A 90 19.92 8.93 -6.98
C ARG A 90 19.76 10.06 -7.99
N GLY A 91 19.90 11.32 -7.60
CA GLY A 91 19.78 12.47 -8.50
C GLY A 91 18.35 12.93 -8.78
N GLY A 92 17.35 12.45 -8.02
CA GLY A 92 15.92 12.64 -8.28
C GLY A 92 15.24 11.40 -8.84
#